data_AF-A0A960P5L7-F1
#
_entry.id   AF-A0A960P5L7-F1
#
_cell.length_a   1.000
_cell.length_b   1.000
_cell.length_c   1.000
_cell.angle_alpha   90.00
_cell.angle_beta   90.00
_cell.angle_gamma   90.00
#
_symmetry.space_group_name_H-M   'P 1'
#
loop_
_entity.id
_entity.type
_entity.pdbx_description
1 polymer ?
#
loop_
_entity_poly.entity_id
_entity_poly.type
_entity_poly.pdbx_seq_one_letter_code
_entity_poly.pdbx_strand_id
1 'polypeptide(L)'
;MRILVTETHDDAAQPVTRQLLDAGHEVVRCREPDGPAFPCVGLEPHGCPIEGGVDVALTVRTGPPAEPTAREDGAVCALRRHVPLVVAGASGPNPFAGWATVTVGDGDVVAACEAAAAADVARLSEVARAETRRFLEKRGHPVDGVEVRTRRSAHELKVELDLPGGLTGPEADAVAVSVADAVRAAEPTIPVIDVRRTSA
;
A
#
# COMPACT_ATOMS: atom_id res chain seq x y z
N MET A 1 -5.07 6.32 -7.96
CA MET A 1 -4.45 5.12 -7.35
C MET A 1 -4.98 3.89 -8.05
N ARG A 2 -4.23 2.79 -8.02
CA ARG A 2 -4.65 1.49 -8.54
C ARG A 2 -5.15 0.63 -7.39
N ILE A 3 -6.43 0.27 -7.42
CA ILE A 3 -7.13 -0.36 -6.30
C ILE A 3 -7.61 -1.74 -6.70
N LEU A 4 -7.17 -2.76 -5.97
CA LEU A 4 -7.70 -4.11 -6.12
C LEU A 4 -9.04 -4.20 -5.39
N VAL A 5 -10.11 -4.54 -6.09
CA VAL A 5 -11.44 -4.71 -5.49
C VAL A 5 -11.83 -6.18 -5.46
N THR A 6 -12.16 -6.67 -4.27
CA THR A 6 -12.76 -7.98 -4.01
C THR A 6 -14.10 -7.84 -3.31
N GLU A 7 -14.86 -8.93 -3.25
CA GLU A 7 -16.19 -8.91 -2.66
C GLU A 7 -16.63 -10.27 -2.16
N THR A 8 -17.54 -10.30 -1.19
CA THR A 8 -18.06 -11.56 -0.62
C THR A 8 -19.00 -12.31 -1.58
N HIS A 9 -19.83 -11.60 -2.35
CA HIS A 9 -20.70 -12.18 -3.36
C HIS A 9 -20.74 -11.32 -4.62
N ASP A 10 -21.29 -11.86 -5.71
CA ASP A 10 -21.42 -11.13 -6.97
C ASP A 10 -22.12 -9.79 -6.77
N ASP A 11 -21.57 -8.77 -7.43
CA ASP A 11 -22.08 -7.41 -7.51
C ASP A 11 -22.09 -6.58 -6.23
N ALA A 12 -21.66 -7.12 -5.09
CA ALA A 12 -21.61 -6.38 -3.82
C ALA A 12 -20.75 -5.11 -3.91
N ALA A 13 -19.66 -5.16 -4.67
CA ALA A 13 -18.74 -4.05 -4.89
C ALA A 13 -19.10 -3.17 -6.09
N GLN A 14 -20.16 -3.43 -6.85
CA GLN A 14 -20.51 -2.61 -8.03
C GLN A 14 -20.75 -1.13 -7.70
N PRO A 15 -21.51 -0.78 -6.64
CA PRO A 15 -21.72 0.62 -6.29
C PRO A 15 -20.41 1.33 -5.94
N VAL A 16 -19.56 0.66 -5.14
CA VAL A 16 -18.28 1.21 -4.70
C VAL A 16 -17.27 1.29 -5.85
N THR A 17 -17.26 0.30 -6.75
CA THR A 17 -16.43 0.32 -7.97
C THR A 17 -16.73 1.57 -8.79
N ARG A 18 -18.01 1.92 -8.96
CA ARG A 18 -18.40 3.14 -9.68
C ARG A 18 -17.89 4.39 -8.98
N GLN A 19 -18.05 4.49 -7.66
CA GLN A 19 -17.55 5.63 -6.88
C GLN A 19 -16.02 5.81 -7.03
N LEU A 20 -15.25 4.72 -7.00
CA LEU A 20 -13.79 4.76 -7.15
C LEU A 20 -13.38 5.20 -8.57
N LEU A 21 -14.08 4.71 -9.60
CA LEU A 21 -13.84 5.12 -10.99
C LEU A 21 -14.20 6.60 -11.21
N ASP A 22 -15.32 7.06 -10.67
CA ASP A 22 -15.76 8.47 -10.74
C ASP A 22 -14.78 9.41 -10.02
N ALA A 23 -14.12 8.93 -8.97
CA ALA A 23 -13.02 9.62 -8.28
C ALA A 23 -11.67 9.59 -9.04
N GLY A 24 -11.63 8.99 -10.23
CA GLY A 24 -10.42 8.92 -11.08
C GLY A 24 -9.41 7.86 -10.65
N HIS A 25 -9.83 6.86 -9.87
CA HIS A 25 -8.98 5.72 -9.55
C HIS A 25 -9.07 4.62 -10.62
N GLU A 26 -8.01 3.84 -10.75
CA GLU A 26 -8.00 2.61 -11.55
C GLU A 26 -8.48 1.47 -10.66
N VAL A 27 -9.52 0.75 -11.09
CA VAL A 27 -10.04 -0.43 -10.38
C VAL A 27 -9.63 -1.70 -11.12
N VAL A 28 -9.01 -2.62 -10.41
CA VAL A 28 -8.62 -3.95 -10.91
C VAL A 28 -9.25 -5.05 -10.06
N ARG A 29 -9.43 -6.25 -10.63
CA ARG A 29 -10.10 -7.39 -9.98
C ARG A 29 -9.32 -8.68 -10.22
N CYS A 30 -9.37 -9.61 -9.27
CA CYS A 30 -8.77 -10.95 -9.42
C CYS A 30 -9.61 -11.93 -10.26
N ARG A 31 -10.67 -11.44 -10.92
CA ARG A 31 -11.59 -12.23 -11.73
C ARG A 31 -12.21 -11.36 -12.82
N GLU A 32 -12.70 -12.02 -13.87
CA GLU A 32 -13.50 -11.37 -14.90
C GLU A 32 -14.81 -10.80 -14.32
N PRO A 33 -15.32 -9.69 -14.87
CA PRO A 33 -16.67 -9.22 -14.57
C PRO A 33 -17.69 -10.33 -14.80
N ASP A 34 -18.61 -10.52 -13.86
CA ASP A 34 -19.69 -11.52 -13.89
C ASP A 34 -19.22 -13.00 -14.01
N GLY A 35 -17.92 -13.25 -13.85
CA GLY A 35 -17.32 -14.57 -13.89
C GLY A 35 -17.39 -15.33 -12.56
N PRO A 36 -17.16 -16.66 -12.59
CA PRO A 36 -17.00 -17.46 -11.37
C PRO A 36 -15.78 -17.00 -10.55
N ALA A 37 -15.75 -17.37 -9.27
CA ALA A 37 -14.60 -17.07 -8.40
C ALA A 37 -13.30 -17.80 -8.82
N PHE A 38 -13.44 -18.95 -9.48
CA PHE A 38 -12.34 -19.73 -10.04
C PHE A 38 -12.57 -19.96 -11.54
N PRO A 39 -11.53 -19.84 -12.39
CA PRO A 39 -10.13 -19.55 -12.05
C PRO A 39 -9.88 -18.07 -11.71
N CYS A 40 -8.82 -17.82 -10.93
CA CYS A 40 -8.29 -16.47 -10.73
C CYS A 40 -7.60 -15.99 -12.01
N VAL A 41 -7.76 -14.71 -12.36
CA VAL A 41 -7.09 -14.06 -13.53
C VAL A 41 -5.57 -14.17 -13.51
N GLY A 42 -4.96 -14.41 -12.35
CA GLY A 42 -3.52 -14.68 -12.26
C GLY A 42 -3.08 -15.95 -12.98
N LEU A 43 -4.00 -16.84 -13.32
CA LEU A 43 -3.74 -18.04 -14.14
C LEU A 43 -3.89 -17.78 -15.64
N GLU A 44 -4.39 -16.60 -16.02
CA GLU A 44 -4.62 -16.21 -17.42
C GLU A 44 -3.42 -15.45 -18.00
N PRO A 45 -3.27 -15.38 -19.35
CA PRO A 45 -2.10 -14.78 -19.99
C PRO A 45 -1.84 -13.30 -19.66
N HIS A 46 -2.86 -12.56 -19.22
CA HIS A 46 -2.75 -11.15 -18.84
C HIS A 46 -2.16 -10.93 -17.44
N GLY A 47 -2.02 -12.00 -16.65
CA GLY A 47 -1.30 -12.01 -15.37
C GLY A 47 -2.10 -11.47 -14.18
N CYS A 48 -1.50 -11.60 -12.99
CA CYS A 48 -2.14 -11.22 -11.74
C CYS A 48 -2.06 -9.69 -11.51
N PRO A 49 -3.18 -8.99 -11.26
CA PRO A 49 -3.15 -7.54 -11.00
C PRO A 49 -2.25 -7.15 -9.82
N ILE A 50 -2.14 -7.99 -8.80
CA ILE A 50 -1.26 -7.76 -7.64
C ILE A 50 0.21 -7.76 -8.06
N GLU A 51 0.60 -8.58 -9.04
CA GLU A 51 1.97 -8.58 -9.57
C GLU A 51 2.27 -7.31 -10.36
N GLY A 52 1.24 -6.76 -11.03
CA GLY A 52 1.23 -5.42 -11.60
C GLY A 52 1.21 -4.28 -10.57
N GLY A 53 1.22 -4.61 -9.28
CA GLY A 53 1.26 -3.69 -8.14
C GLY A 53 -0.02 -2.87 -7.93
N VAL A 54 -0.46 -2.76 -6.69
CA VAL A 54 -1.66 -2.02 -6.31
C VAL A 54 -1.35 -1.16 -5.09
N ASP A 55 -1.99 -0.01 -5.00
CA ASP A 55 -1.76 0.94 -3.89
C ASP A 55 -2.55 0.53 -2.65
N VAL A 56 -3.77 0.00 -2.85
CA VAL A 56 -4.70 -0.44 -1.80
C VAL A 56 -5.52 -1.62 -2.30
N ALA A 57 -5.84 -2.55 -1.42
CA ALA A 57 -6.88 -3.55 -1.65
C ALA A 57 -8.14 -3.16 -0.88
N LEU A 58 -9.30 -3.31 -1.51
CA LEU A 58 -10.60 -3.10 -0.95
C LEU A 58 -11.39 -4.40 -1.03
N THR A 59 -11.86 -4.91 0.10
CA THR A 59 -12.84 -5.99 0.11
C THR A 59 -14.20 -5.46 0.58
N VAL A 60 -15.22 -5.59 -0.27
CA VAL A 60 -16.60 -5.22 0.06
C VAL A 60 -17.34 -6.44 0.58
N ARG A 61 -17.72 -6.39 1.85
CA ARG A 61 -18.34 -7.52 2.55
C ARG A 61 -19.80 -7.26 2.82
N THR A 62 -20.62 -8.19 2.36
CA THR A 62 -22.07 -8.19 2.52
C THR A 62 -22.50 -9.58 2.98
N GLY A 63 -23.26 -9.65 4.07
CA GLY A 63 -23.82 -10.90 4.57
C GLY A 63 -22.97 -11.63 5.62
N PRO A 64 -23.30 -12.91 5.89
CA PRO A 64 -22.95 -13.57 7.15
C PRO A 64 -21.64 -14.37 7.21
N PRO A 65 -20.85 -14.64 6.14
CA PRO A 65 -19.75 -15.58 6.29
C PRO A 65 -18.70 -15.02 7.26
N ALA A 66 -18.46 -15.79 8.32
CA ALA A 66 -17.44 -15.48 9.31
C ALA A 66 -16.03 -15.61 8.74
N GLU A 67 -15.87 -16.43 7.70
CA GLU A 67 -14.60 -16.72 7.02
C GLU A 67 -14.52 -16.02 5.65
N PRO A 68 -13.32 -15.80 5.11
CA PRO A 68 -13.13 -15.33 3.75
C PRO A 68 -13.74 -16.29 2.72
N THR A 69 -14.36 -15.74 1.68
CA THR A 69 -14.81 -16.49 0.50
C THR A 69 -13.72 -16.55 -0.57
N ALA A 70 -13.83 -17.48 -1.53
CA ALA A 70 -12.90 -17.54 -2.67
C ALA A 70 -12.87 -16.25 -3.52
N ARG A 71 -13.93 -15.43 -3.45
CA ARG A 71 -14.02 -14.13 -4.13
C ARG A 71 -13.19 -13.04 -3.44
N GLU A 72 -12.68 -13.34 -2.24
CA GLU A 72 -11.85 -12.47 -1.40
C GLU A 72 -10.38 -12.91 -1.37
N ASP A 73 -9.98 -13.92 -2.17
CA ASP A 73 -8.59 -14.38 -2.26
C ASP A 73 -7.61 -13.24 -2.59
N GLY A 74 -8.06 -12.25 -3.38
CA GLY A 74 -7.28 -11.04 -3.66
C GLY A 74 -6.91 -10.24 -2.40
N ALA A 75 -7.77 -10.21 -1.37
CA ALA A 75 -7.46 -9.56 -0.10
C ALA A 75 -6.36 -10.31 0.67
N VAL A 76 -6.39 -11.65 0.64
CA VAL A 76 -5.33 -12.48 1.25
C VAL A 76 -3.99 -12.27 0.55
N CYS A 77 -4.00 -12.27 -0.79
CA CYS A 77 -2.79 -12.00 -1.56
C CYS A 77 -2.25 -10.57 -1.34
N ALA A 78 -3.13 -9.58 -1.19
CA ALA A 78 -2.77 -8.20 -0.87
C ALA A 78 -2.08 -8.08 0.50
N LEU A 79 -2.63 -8.71 1.54
CA LEU A 79 -2.02 -8.75 2.88
C LEU A 79 -0.64 -9.40 2.86
N ARG A 80 -0.50 -10.53 2.15
CA ARG A 80 0.81 -11.19 1.97
C ARG A 80 1.84 -10.30 1.26
N ARG A 81 1.38 -9.37 0.42
CA ARG A 81 2.20 -8.38 -0.32
C ARG A 81 2.23 -7.01 0.36
N HIS A 82 1.85 -6.92 1.64
CA HIS A 82 1.87 -5.69 2.43
C HIS A 82 1.17 -4.50 1.72
N VAL A 83 0.12 -4.81 0.97
CA VAL A 83 -0.79 -3.80 0.43
C VAL A 83 -1.81 -3.47 1.53
N PRO A 84 -2.02 -2.18 1.86
CA PRO A 84 -3.05 -1.77 2.80
C PRO A 84 -4.41 -2.32 2.43
N LEU A 85 -5.13 -2.86 3.40
CA LEU A 85 -6.46 -3.47 3.20
C LEU A 85 -7.55 -2.60 3.80
N VAL A 86 -8.50 -2.17 2.98
CA VAL A 86 -9.76 -1.58 3.40
C VAL A 86 -10.85 -2.66 3.38
N VAL A 87 -11.61 -2.76 4.46
CA VAL A 87 -12.80 -3.59 4.52
C VAL A 87 -14.02 -2.68 4.56
N ALA A 88 -14.88 -2.77 3.56
CA ALA A 88 -16.11 -1.99 3.46
C ALA A 88 -17.35 -2.87 3.59
N GLY A 89 -18.46 -2.30 4.08
CA GLY A 89 -19.77 -2.94 4.06
C GLY A 89 -20.45 -3.07 5.42
N ALA A 90 -21.64 -3.67 5.44
CA ALA A 90 -22.53 -3.68 6.60
C ALA A 90 -21.91 -4.43 7.80
N SER A 91 -22.32 -4.03 9.02
CA SER A 91 -21.85 -4.65 10.26
C SER A 91 -22.13 -6.16 10.28
N GLY A 92 -21.07 -6.94 10.24
CA GLY A 92 -21.06 -8.40 10.30
C GLY A 92 -19.69 -8.90 10.76
N PRO A 93 -19.50 -10.22 10.93
CA PRO A 93 -18.19 -10.78 11.23
C PRO A 93 -17.16 -10.30 10.20
N ASN A 94 -15.96 -9.87 10.61
CA ASN A 94 -14.89 -9.44 9.72
C ASN A 94 -13.63 -10.29 9.97
N PRO A 95 -13.35 -11.33 9.14
CA PRO A 95 -12.16 -12.17 9.33
C PRO A 95 -10.86 -11.40 9.10
N PHE A 96 -10.91 -10.25 8.42
CA PHE A 96 -9.75 -9.40 8.18
C PHE A 96 -9.52 -8.36 9.28
N ALA A 97 -10.32 -8.31 10.35
CA ALA A 97 -10.27 -7.23 11.34
C ALA A 97 -8.88 -7.04 11.99
N GLY A 98 -8.12 -8.12 12.19
CA GLY A 98 -6.77 -8.06 12.75
C GLY A 98 -5.69 -7.56 11.77
N TRP A 99 -6.02 -7.46 10.48
CA TRP A 99 -5.09 -7.09 9.40
C TRP A 99 -5.55 -5.88 8.56
N ALA A 100 -6.81 -5.49 8.68
CA ALA A 100 -7.36 -4.35 7.96
C ALA A 100 -6.69 -3.05 8.42
N THR A 101 -6.27 -2.24 7.45
CA THR A 101 -5.76 -0.88 7.69
C THR A 101 -6.91 0.03 8.10
N VAL A 102 -8.05 -0.09 7.41
CA VAL A 102 -9.28 0.67 7.71
C VAL A 102 -10.48 -0.25 7.56
N THR A 103 -11.44 -0.14 8.47
CA THR A 103 -12.78 -0.73 8.30
C THR A 103 -13.79 0.40 8.19
N VAL A 104 -14.62 0.37 7.15
CA VAL A 104 -15.65 1.37 6.89
C VAL A 104 -17.00 0.67 6.77
N GLY A 105 -18.01 1.18 7.49
CA GLY A 105 -19.40 0.75 7.34
C GLY A 105 -20.00 1.37 6.08
N ASP A 106 -21.12 2.07 6.24
CA ASP A 106 -21.79 2.83 5.16
C ASP A 106 -21.14 4.20 4.88
N GLY A 107 -19.85 4.35 5.20
CA GLY A 107 -19.10 5.60 5.07
C GLY A 107 -18.48 5.81 3.69
N ASP A 108 -17.67 6.87 3.57
CA ASP A 108 -16.95 7.20 2.34
C ASP A 108 -15.79 6.23 2.10
N VAL A 109 -16.01 5.25 1.21
CA VAL A 109 -15.02 4.23 0.87
C VAL A 109 -13.85 4.82 0.07
N VAL A 110 -14.10 5.85 -0.75
CA VAL A 110 -13.04 6.51 -1.53
C VAL A 110 -12.04 7.14 -0.56
N ALA A 111 -12.53 7.96 0.38
CA ALA A 111 -11.70 8.59 1.39
C ALA A 111 -10.99 7.56 2.28
N ALA A 112 -11.65 6.43 2.62
CA ALA A 112 -11.04 5.34 3.38
C ALA A 112 -9.86 4.69 2.63
N CYS A 113 -10.00 4.46 1.33
CA CYS A 113 -8.91 3.96 0.48
C CYS A 113 -7.75 4.95 0.39
N GLU A 114 -8.01 6.23 0.17
CA GLU A 114 -6.98 7.26 0.14
C GLU A 114 -6.24 7.38 1.47
N ALA A 115 -6.96 7.37 2.58
CA ALA A 115 -6.38 7.41 3.92
C ALA A 115 -5.52 6.17 4.20
N ALA A 116 -5.96 4.97 3.80
CA ALA A 116 -5.19 3.74 3.97
C ALA A 116 -3.87 3.77 3.18
N ALA A 117 -3.91 4.24 1.93
CA ALA A 117 -2.70 4.43 1.11
C ALA A 117 -1.74 5.43 1.74
N ALA A 118 -2.26 6.58 2.19
CA ALA A 118 -1.47 7.64 2.79
C ALA A 118 -0.84 7.23 4.12
N ALA A 119 -1.56 6.48 4.97
CA ALA A 119 -1.06 6.01 6.25
C ALA A 119 0.15 5.08 6.10
N ASP A 120 0.15 4.20 5.09
CA ASP A 120 1.30 3.34 4.84
C ASP A 120 2.52 4.11 4.33
N VAL A 121 2.31 5.09 3.43
CA VAL A 121 3.38 6.01 3.00
C VAL A 121 3.96 6.80 4.18
N ALA A 122 3.11 7.25 5.10
CA ALA A 122 3.54 7.95 6.31
C ALA A 122 4.40 7.03 7.20
N ARG A 123 3.96 5.79 7.44
CA ARG A 123 4.73 4.78 8.19
C ARG A 123 6.13 4.57 7.60
N LEU A 124 6.22 4.40 6.28
CA LEU A 124 7.50 4.20 5.59
C LEU A 124 8.38 5.45 5.62
N SER A 125 7.77 6.63 5.57
CA SER A 125 8.48 7.91 5.75
C SER A 125 9.08 8.03 7.15
N GLU A 126 8.37 7.59 8.19
CA GLU A 126 8.92 7.59 9.56
C GLU A 126 10.09 6.60 9.71
N VAL A 127 10.01 5.41 9.09
CA VAL A 127 11.14 4.46 9.07
C VAL A 127 12.37 5.09 8.43
N ALA A 128 12.21 5.70 7.26
CA ALA A 128 13.28 6.38 6.55
C ALA A 128 13.84 7.58 7.33
N ARG A 129 12.98 8.39 7.95
CA ARG A 129 13.39 9.54 8.78
C ARG A 129 14.14 9.09 10.02
N ALA A 130 13.63 8.08 10.73
CA ALA A 130 14.28 7.53 11.92
C ALA A 130 15.66 6.97 11.58
N GLU A 131 15.79 6.25 10.48
CA GLU A 131 17.08 5.73 10.00
C GLU A 131 18.05 6.85 9.64
N THR A 132 17.59 7.86 8.89
CA THR A 132 18.41 9.01 8.51
C THR A 132 18.97 9.71 9.74
N ARG A 133 18.11 10.01 10.74
CA ARG A 133 18.52 10.64 12.00
C ARG A 133 19.53 9.79 12.76
N ARG A 134 19.24 8.50 12.92
CA ARG A 134 20.14 7.53 13.60
C ARG A 134 21.52 7.50 12.95
N PHE A 135 21.57 7.47 11.62
CA PHE A 135 22.82 7.41 10.86
C PHE A 135 23.67 8.67 11.06
N LEU A 136 23.02 9.85 11.05
CA LEU A 136 23.66 11.16 11.24
C LEU A 136 24.14 11.36 12.68
N GLU A 137 23.30 11.06 13.68
CA GLU A 137 23.64 11.14 15.10
C GLU A 137 24.88 10.31 15.43
N LYS A 138 24.93 9.08 14.93
CA LYS A 138 26.08 8.17 15.13
C LYS A 138 27.40 8.73 14.61
N ARG A 139 27.36 9.68 13.68
CA ARG A 139 28.54 10.32 13.05
C ARG A 139 28.76 11.76 13.52
N GLY A 140 27.94 12.24 14.46
CA GLY A 140 28.06 13.59 15.02
C GLY A 140 27.56 14.70 14.09
N HIS A 141 26.73 14.38 13.09
CA HIS A 141 26.09 15.39 12.26
C HIS A 141 24.81 15.92 12.93
N PRO A 142 24.42 17.18 12.65
CA PRO A 142 23.12 17.69 13.08
C PRO A 142 21.98 16.89 12.42
N VAL A 143 20.88 16.73 13.15
CA VAL A 143 19.65 16.07 12.67
C VAL A 143 18.47 17.03 12.53
N ASP A 144 18.65 18.27 12.95
CA ASP A 144 17.64 19.31 12.77
C ASP A 144 17.55 19.68 11.29
N GLY A 145 16.32 19.76 10.78
CA GLY A 145 16.06 20.04 9.36
C GLY A 145 16.12 18.82 8.43
N VAL A 146 16.26 17.60 8.95
CA VAL A 146 16.10 16.38 8.12
C VAL A 146 14.64 16.22 7.72
N GLU A 147 14.37 16.37 6.42
CA GLU A 147 13.07 16.07 5.84
C GLU A 147 13.13 14.79 4.99
N VAL A 148 12.06 14.02 5.05
CA VAL A 148 11.91 12.81 4.24
C VAL A 148 10.56 12.85 3.55
N ARG A 149 10.57 12.66 2.24
CA ARG A 149 9.35 12.53 1.45
C ARG A 149 9.35 11.15 0.80
N THR A 150 8.32 10.38 1.10
CA THR A 150 8.13 9.08 0.46
C THR A 150 6.97 9.15 -0.50
N ARG A 151 7.14 8.54 -1.66
CA ARG A 151 6.07 8.30 -2.61
C ARG A 151 6.04 6.82 -2.96
N ARG A 152 4.91 6.17 -2.69
CA ARG A 152 4.64 4.79 -3.10
C ARG A 152 3.92 4.80 -4.44
N SER A 153 4.26 3.84 -5.27
CA SER A 153 3.47 3.37 -6.39
C SER A 153 3.45 1.84 -6.36
N ALA A 154 2.58 1.26 -7.19
CA ALA A 154 2.47 -0.17 -7.46
C ALA A 154 3.80 -0.97 -7.41
N HIS A 155 4.87 -0.47 -8.01
CA HIS A 155 6.14 -1.21 -8.18
C HIS A 155 7.36 -0.57 -7.54
N GLU A 156 7.22 0.64 -7.05
CA GLU A 156 8.37 1.46 -6.69
C GLU A 156 8.03 2.31 -5.47
N LEU A 157 8.97 2.32 -4.53
CA LEU A 157 8.99 3.25 -3.42
C LEU A 157 10.12 4.25 -3.66
N LYS A 158 9.76 5.53 -3.84
CA LYS A 158 10.72 6.63 -3.92
C LYS A 158 10.82 7.30 -2.57
N VAL A 159 12.04 7.42 -2.06
CA VAL A 159 12.35 8.11 -0.82
C VAL A 159 13.29 9.25 -1.15
N GLU A 160 12.86 10.49 -0.92
CA GLU A 160 13.68 11.68 -1.06
C GLU A 160 14.12 12.14 0.32
N LEU A 161 15.43 12.29 0.49
CA LEU A 161 16.08 12.76 1.70
C LEU A 161 16.57 14.19 1.49
N ASP A 162 16.05 15.12 2.30
CA ASP A 162 16.60 16.45 2.45
C ASP A 162 17.57 16.42 3.63
N LEU A 163 18.86 16.53 3.33
CA LEU A 163 19.93 16.39 4.31
C LEU A 163 20.44 17.77 4.70
N PRO A 164 20.79 18.00 5.98
CA PRO A 164 21.28 19.30 6.43
C PRO A 164 22.54 19.72 5.64
N GLY A 165 22.57 21.02 5.30
CA GLY A 165 23.51 21.60 4.35
C GLY A 165 24.97 21.27 4.64
N GLY A 166 25.61 20.58 3.69
CA GLY A 166 27.04 20.25 3.73
C GLY A 166 27.37 18.77 3.63
N LEU A 167 26.42 17.86 3.87
CA LEU A 167 26.68 16.43 3.70
C LEU A 167 26.67 16.08 2.20
N THR A 168 27.85 15.84 1.64
CA THR A 168 28.03 15.52 0.22
C THR A 168 28.96 14.33 0.05
N GLY A 169 28.98 13.75 -1.15
CA GLY A 169 29.90 12.67 -1.48
C GLY A 169 29.59 11.36 -0.73
N PRO A 170 30.64 10.57 -0.39
CA PRO A 170 30.47 9.20 0.09
C PRO A 170 29.61 9.03 1.36
N GLU A 171 29.61 10.03 2.25
CA GLU A 171 28.81 9.97 3.48
C GLU A 171 27.31 10.14 3.21
N ALA A 172 26.97 11.02 2.26
CA ALA A 172 25.60 11.17 1.78
C ALA A 172 25.14 9.89 1.03
N ASP A 173 25.99 9.32 0.19
CA ASP A 173 25.70 8.03 -0.46
C ASP A 173 25.41 6.93 0.58
N ALA A 174 26.20 6.88 1.65
CA ALA A 174 26.05 5.88 2.70
C ALA A 174 24.75 6.02 3.50
N VAL A 175 24.24 7.25 3.73
CA VAL A 175 22.93 7.41 4.39
C VAL A 175 21.80 6.90 3.49
N ALA A 176 21.85 7.16 2.18
CA ALA A 176 20.84 6.66 1.24
C ALA A 176 20.80 5.12 1.22
N VAL A 177 21.96 4.45 1.25
CA VAL A 177 22.04 2.98 1.37
C VAL A 177 21.47 2.50 2.70
N SER A 178 21.83 3.12 3.81
CA SER A 178 21.32 2.75 5.14
C SER A 178 19.78 2.86 5.22
N VAL A 179 19.23 3.94 4.64
CA VAL A 179 17.79 4.14 4.53
C VAL A 179 17.14 3.08 3.63
N ALA A 180 17.74 2.78 2.47
CA ALA A 180 17.22 1.74 1.58
C ALA A 180 17.11 0.39 2.30
N ASP A 181 18.13 0.02 3.08
CA ASP A 181 18.15 -1.22 3.87
C ASP A 181 17.07 -1.22 4.96
N ALA A 182 16.94 -0.13 5.71
CA ALA A 182 15.92 -0.02 6.78
C ALA A 182 14.50 -0.08 6.22
N VAL A 183 14.26 0.62 5.11
CA VAL A 183 12.95 0.61 4.44
C VAL A 183 12.67 -0.76 3.81
N ARG A 184 13.66 -1.43 3.22
CA ARG A 184 13.53 -2.81 2.70
C ARG A 184 13.19 -3.80 3.81
N ALA A 185 13.76 -3.63 5.00
CA ALA A 185 13.43 -4.48 6.15
C ALA A 185 11.98 -4.27 6.62
N ALA A 186 11.50 -3.03 6.58
CA ALA A 186 10.11 -2.70 6.94
C ALA A 186 9.09 -3.02 5.83
N GLU A 187 9.55 -3.07 4.57
CA GLU A 187 8.75 -3.35 3.39
C GLU A 187 9.52 -4.25 2.40
N PRO A 188 9.53 -5.58 2.66
CA PRO A 188 10.30 -6.52 1.86
C PRO A 188 9.66 -6.85 0.51
N THR A 189 8.40 -6.46 0.28
CA THR A 189 7.60 -6.94 -0.85
C THR A 189 7.63 -6.00 -2.05
N ILE A 190 8.03 -4.74 -1.85
CA ILE A 190 8.23 -3.78 -2.95
C ILE A 190 9.53 -4.13 -3.69
N PRO A 191 9.48 -4.32 -5.02
CA PRO A 191 10.65 -4.75 -5.77
C PRO A 191 11.71 -3.65 -5.85
N VAL A 192 11.31 -2.41 -6.11
CA VAL A 192 12.21 -1.27 -6.31
C VAL A 192 12.08 -0.26 -5.18
N ILE A 193 13.19 0.05 -4.52
CA ILE A 193 13.31 1.15 -3.56
C ILE A 193 14.39 2.09 -4.10
N ASP A 194 13.99 3.29 -4.50
CA ASP A 194 14.87 4.35 -4.99
C ASP A 194 15.01 5.42 -3.90
N VAL A 195 16.22 5.55 -3.34
CA VAL A 195 16.52 6.56 -2.31
C VAL A 195 17.37 7.66 -2.93
N ARG A 196 16.79 8.84 -3.03
CA ARG A 196 17.43 10.03 -3.58
C ARG A 196 17.73 11.04 -2.50
N ARG A 197 18.74 11.85 -2.77
CA ARG A 197 19.17 12.94 -1.92
C ARG A 197 18.92 14.23 -2.68
N THR A 198 18.30 15.19 -2.02
CA THR A 198 18.26 16.57 -2.50
C THR A 198 19.24 17.39 -1.70
N SER A 199 20.12 18.10 -2.40
CA SER A 199 20.95 19.13 -1.81
C SER A 199 20.14 20.43 -1.81
N ALA A 200 19.81 20.95 -0.63
CA ALA A 200 19.42 22.34 -0.47
C ALA A 200 20.65 23.26 -0.55
#